data_AF-A0A932GPH9-F1
#
_entry.id   AF-A0A932GPH9-F1
#
_cell.length_a   1.000
_cell.length_b   1.000
_cell.length_c   1.000
_cell.angle_alpha   90.00
_cell.angle_beta   90.00
_cell.angle_gamma   90.00
#
_symmetry.space_group_name_H-M   'P 1'
#
loop_
_entity.id
_entity.type
_entity.pdbx_description
1 polymer ?
#
loop_
_entity_poly.entity_id
_entity_poly.type
_entity_poly.pdbx_seq_one_letter_code
_entity_poly.pdbx_strand_id
1 'polypeptide(L)'
;LAALMSGQVKAVPLLDPATTKAREQGLNPLVDLAADKVPWVFDSIVVRRNYQEAQRETLTRFLKAYIEGAYLALSDEKRAKELIAQQFRTNDGKVISATYNDFKRLMPLDAEPSRAGAENVIEQLQAIGIQVGSKNLDDYLDTRIIQNLKREGFFTALKQQYGVQ
;
A
#
# COMPACT_ATOMS: atom_id res chain seq x y z
N LEU A 1 9.20 -17.45 4.19
CA LEU A 1 9.10 -18.58 3.23
C LEU A 1 9.86 -19.83 3.70
N ALA A 2 11.13 -19.74 4.10
CA ALA A 2 11.92 -20.91 4.54
C ALA A 2 11.22 -21.76 5.62
N ALA A 3 10.67 -21.14 6.68
CA ALA A 3 9.94 -21.84 7.74
C ALA A 3 8.66 -22.55 7.24
N LEU A 4 8.02 -22.02 6.19
CA LEU A 4 6.84 -22.64 5.57
C LEU A 4 7.27 -23.86 4.75
N MET A 5 8.33 -23.73 3.95
CA MET A 5 8.90 -24.80 3.13
C MET A 5 9.48 -25.95 3.99
N SER A 6 10.07 -25.64 5.14
CA SER A 6 10.58 -26.64 6.09
C SER A 6 9.48 -27.30 6.93
N GLY A 7 8.22 -26.84 6.81
CA GLY A 7 7.09 -27.33 7.58
C GLY A 7 7.06 -26.90 9.06
N GLN A 8 7.98 -26.03 9.49
CA GLN A 8 8.02 -25.48 10.85
C GLN A 8 6.80 -24.62 11.17
N VAL A 9 6.27 -23.91 10.18
CA VAL A 9 5.00 -23.18 10.27
C VAL A 9 4.04 -23.66 9.19
N LYS A 10 2.73 -23.58 9.45
CA LYS A 10 1.69 -24.06 8.53
C LYS A 10 1.16 -22.97 7.59
N ALA A 11 1.25 -21.71 8.01
CA ALA A 11 0.82 -20.56 7.22
C ALA A 11 1.61 -19.32 7.65
N VAL A 12 1.79 -18.38 6.73
CA VAL A 12 2.37 -17.06 6.99
C VAL A 12 1.66 -16.01 6.14
N PRO A 13 1.46 -14.78 6.64
CA PRO A 13 1.06 -13.67 5.78
C PRO A 13 2.20 -13.34 4.81
N LEU A 14 1.88 -13.19 3.53
CA LEU A 14 2.85 -12.87 2.47
C LEU A 14 2.32 -11.73 1.60
N LEU A 15 3.24 -10.90 1.14
CA LEU A 15 3.04 -9.90 0.09
C LEU A 15 4.01 -10.21 -1.05
N ASP A 16 3.78 -9.65 -2.24
CA ASP A 16 4.76 -9.76 -3.31
C ASP A 16 6.07 -9.03 -2.95
N PRO A 17 7.24 -9.58 -3.31
CA PRO A 17 7.47 -10.73 -4.20
C PRO A 17 7.35 -12.12 -3.55
N ALA A 18 7.18 -12.22 -2.24
CA ALA A 18 7.20 -13.49 -1.52
C ALA A 18 6.00 -14.39 -1.86
N THR A 19 4.83 -13.80 -2.12
CA THR A 19 3.62 -14.52 -2.56
C THR A 19 3.85 -15.21 -3.90
N THR A 20 4.40 -14.51 -4.89
CA THR A 20 4.76 -15.10 -6.19
C THR A 20 5.74 -16.26 -6.04
N LYS A 21 6.82 -16.08 -5.27
CA LYS A 21 7.79 -17.17 -5.02
C LYS A 21 7.15 -18.37 -4.32
N ALA A 22 6.22 -18.15 -3.39
CA ALA A 22 5.51 -19.24 -2.73
C ALA A 22 4.65 -20.05 -3.72
N ARG A 23 3.93 -19.38 -4.62
CA ARG A 23 3.13 -20.03 -5.68
C ARG A 23 3.99 -20.85 -6.63
N GLU A 24 5.17 -20.37 -7.02
CA GLU A 24 6.10 -21.14 -7.84
C GLU A 24 6.62 -22.41 -7.16
N GLN A 25 6.61 -22.45 -5.82
CA GLN A 25 6.95 -23.63 -5.03
C GLN A 25 5.73 -24.55 -4.76
N GLY A 26 4.60 -24.30 -5.44
CA GLY A 26 3.37 -25.11 -5.32
C GLY A 26 2.51 -24.79 -4.10
N LEU A 27 2.79 -23.69 -3.38
CA LEU A 27 1.98 -23.26 -2.25
C LEU A 27 0.75 -22.48 -2.73
N ASN A 28 -0.40 -22.75 -2.12
CA ASN A 28 -1.66 -22.08 -2.41
C ASN A 28 -2.05 -21.13 -1.27
N PRO A 29 -2.64 -19.96 -1.58
CA PRO A 29 -3.16 -19.08 -0.54
C PRO A 29 -4.33 -19.75 0.19
N LEU A 30 -4.36 -19.62 1.52
CA LEU A 30 -5.54 -19.98 2.33
C LEU A 30 -6.60 -18.87 2.30
N VAL A 31 -6.15 -17.62 2.22
CA VAL A 31 -6.96 -16.41 2.16
C VAL A 31 -6.24 -15.43 1.22
N ASP A 32 -6.98 -14.76 0.34
CA ASP A 32 -6.48 -13.70 -0.53
C ASP A 32 -7.42 -12.48 -0.42
N LEU A 33 -7.12 -11.60 0.54
CA LEU A 33 -7.94 -10.42 0.82
C LEU A 33 -8.17 -9.54 -0.40
N ALA A 34 -7.19 -9.49 -1.31
CA ALA A 34 -7.27 -8.67 -2.49
C ALA A 34 -8.15 -9.30 -3.57
N ALA A 35 -8.11 -10.63 -3.75
CA ALA A 35 -9.05 -11.35 -4.61
C ALA A 35 -10.49 -11.28 -4.07
N ASP A 36 -10.64 -11.40 -2.75
CA ASP A 36 -11.93 -11.34 -2.05
C ASP A 36 -12.47 -9.91 -1.90
N LYS A 37 -11.68 -8.90 -2.34
CA LYS A 37 -12.00 -7.46 -2.23
C LYS A 37 -12.31 -7.02 -0.80
N VAL A 38 -11.71 -7.68 0.19
CA VAL A 38 -11.81 -7.30 1.59
C VAL A 38 -11.02 -6.02 1.79
N PRO A 39 -11.65 -4.91 2.22
CA PRO A 39 -10.93 -3.67 2.50
C PRO A 39 -9.90 -3.90 3.59
N TRP A 40 -8.65 -3.52 3.35
CA TRP A 40 -7.58 -3.66 4.33
C TRP A 40 -6.56 -2.55 4.15
N VAL A 41 -6.01 -2.04 5.27
CA VAL A 41 -4.88 -1.11 5.25
C VAL A 41 -3.61 -1.90 5.54
N PHE A 42 -2.80 -2.11 4.49
CA PHE A 42 -1.49 -2.77 4.62
C PHE A 42 -0.41 -1.76 5.01
N ASP A 43 -0.30 -0.69 4.22
CA ASP A 43 0.68 0.37 4.41
C ASP A 43 -0.02 1.74 4.51
N SER A 44 0.59 2.67 5.23
CA SER A 44 0.12 4.04 5.37
C SER A 44 1.26 4.99 5.73
N ILE A 45 1.08 6.27 5.41
CA ILE A 45 1.97 7.34 5.88
C ILE A 45 1.53 7.72 7.29
N VAL A 46 2.42 7.52 8.26
CA VAL A 46 2.15 7.81 9.67
C VAL A 46 3.04 8.95 10.14
N VAL A 47 2.43 9.96 10.77
CA VAL A 47 3.12 11.12 11.32
C VAL A 47 2.59 11.42 12.72
N ARG A 48 3.39 12.11 13.54
CA ARG A 48 2.91 12.61 14.83
C ARG A 48 1.92 13.75 14.60
N ARG A 49 0.82 13.78 15.36
CA ARG A 49 -0.21 14.82 15.26
C ARG A 49 0.35 16.24 15.42
N ASN A 50 1.21 16.46 16.42
CA ASN A 50 1.84 17.76 16.64
C ASN A 50 2.75 18.20 15.47
N TYR A 51 3.46 17.26 14.85
CA TYR A 51 4.25 17.54 13.66
C TYR A 51 3.34 17.93 12.50
N GLN A 52 2.23 17.22 12.31
CA GLN A 52 1.28 17.51 11.24
C GLN A 52 0.66 18.89 11.36
N GLU A 53 0.29 19.30 12.57
CA GLU A 53 -0.26 20.63 12.84
C GLU A 53 0.77 21.73 12.58
N ALA A 54 2.02 21.53 13.02
CA ALA A 54 3.10 22.51 12.88
C ALA A 54 3.71 22.57 11.47
N GLN A 55 3.71 21.46 10.72
CA GLN A 55 4.46 21.29 9.47
C GLN A 55 3.55 20.91 8.29
N ARG A 56 2.33 21.44 8.29
CA ARG A 56 1.29 21.13 7.30
C ARG A 56 1.74 21.36 5.85
N GLU A 57 2.47 22.43 5.60
CA GLU A 57 2.96 22.77 4.25
C GLU A 57 4.01 21.75 3.77
N THR A 58 4.95 21.39 4.64
CA THR A 58 5.96 20.37 4.36
C THR A 58 5.32 19.01 4.06
N LEU A 59 4.34 18.60 4.87
CA LEU A 59 3.60 17.36 4.61
C LEU A 59 2.78 17.43 3.33
N THR A 60 2.23 18.59 2.98
CA THR A 60 1.50 18.77 1.71
C THR A 60 2.44 18.58 0.52
N ARG A 61 3.65 19.16 0.56
CA ARG A 61 4.66 18.96 -0.50
C ARG A 61 5.12 17.49 -0.57
N PHE A 62 5.35 16.87 0.58
CA PHE A 62 5.70 15.45 0.65
C PHE A 62 4.62 14.57 0.03
N LEU A 63 3.35 14.77 0.40
CA LEU A 63 2.24 14.00 -0.15
C LEU A 63 2.08 14.23 -1.65
N LYS A 64 2.20 15.47 -2.14
CA LYS A 64 2.20 15.75 -3.59
C LYS A 64 3.29 14.94 -4.31
N ALA A 65 4.53 14.94 -3.79
CA ALA A 65 5.64 14.19 -4.38
C ALA A 65 5.44 12.67 -4.31
N TYR A 66 4.93 12.15 -3.18
CA TYR A 66 4.63 10.73 -3.01
C TYR A 66 3.57 10.27 -4.02
N ILE A 67 2.47 11.01 -4.14
CA ILE A 67 1.37 10.73 -5.06
C ILE A 67 1.88 10.82 -6.51
N GLU A 68 2.54 11.90 -6.89
CA GLU A 68 3.08 12.06 -8.24
C GLU A 68 4.07 10.94 -8.60
N GLY A 69 4.90 10.50 -7.66
CA GLY A 69 5.78 9.34 -7.83
C GLY A 69 5.03 8.06 -8.17
N ALA A 70 3.83 7.85 -7.59
CA ALA A 70 2.97 6.72 -7.95
C ALA A 70 2.41 6.84 -9.37
N TYR A 71 1.97 8.02 -9.79
CA TYR A 71 1.53 8.26 -11.17
C TYR A 71 2.67 8.04 -12.18
N LEU A 72 3.88 8.50 -11.85
CA LEU A 72 5.07 8.24 -12.66
C LEU A 72 5.36 6.73 -12.76
N ALA A 73 5.30 6.00 -11.64
CA ALA A 73 5.53 4.55 -11.64
C ALA A 73 4.47 3.80 -12.47
N LEU A 74 3.22 4.24 -12.46
CA LEU A 74 2.13 3.63 -13.21
C LEU A 74 2.17 3.96 -14.71
N SER A 75 2.73 5.11 -15.08
CA SER A 75 2.86 5.55 -16.48
C SER A 75 4.15 5.07 -17.14
N ASP A 76 5.21 4.86 -16.37
CA ASP A 76 6.51 4.34 -16.84
C ASP A 76 6.81 2.97 -16.19
N GLU A 77 6.14 1.94 -16.70
CA GLU A 77 6.30 0.55 -16.23
C GLU A 77 7.76 0.08 -16.29
N LYS A 78 8.51 0.49 -17.34
CA LYS A 78 9.90 0.08 -17.51
C LYS A 78 10.74 0.61 -16.35
N ARG A 79 10.64 1.91 -16.07
CA ARG A 79 11.36 2.55 -14.96
C ARG A 79 10.94 1.98 -13.61
N ALA A 80 9.64 1.72 -13.42
CA ALA A 80 9.15 1.10 -12.19
C ALA A 80 9.76 -0.30 -11.98
N LYS A 81 9.81 -1.13 -13.03
CA LYS A 81 10.44 -2.46 -13.00
C LYS A 81 11.94 -2.42 -12.75
N GLU A 82 12.65 -1.46 -13.33
CA GLU A 82 14.08 -1.23 -13.05
C GLU A 82 14.32 -0.89 -11.57
N LEU A 83 13.49 -0.02 -10.99
CA LEU A 83 13.54 0.32 -9.56
C LEU A 83 13.23 -0.88 -8.67
N ILE A 84 12.24 -1.70 -9.02
CA ILE A 84 11.92 -2.95 -8.30
C ILE A 84 13.12 -3.90 -8.32
N ALA A 85 13.74 -4.10 -9.49
CA ALA A 85 14.93 -4.94 -9.64
C ALA A 85 16.08 -4.47 -8.75
N GLN A 86 16.34 -3.16 -8.75
CA GLN A 86 17.37 -2.53 -7.92
C GLN A 86 17.08 -2.69 -6.43
N GLN A 87 15.86 -2.36 -5.99
CA GLN A 87 15.47 -2.35 -4.58
C GLN A 87 15.47 -3.75 -3.97
N PHE A 88 14.94 -4.73 -4.68
CA PHE A 88 14.90 -6.12 -4.22
C PHE A 88 16.13 -6.94 -4.61
N ARG A 89 17.13 -6.32 -5.27
CA ARG A 89 18.39 -6.94 -5.72
C ARG A 89 18.13 -8.25 -6.45
N THR A 90 17.20 -8.22 -7.40
CA THR A 90 16.76 -9.39 -8.16
C THR A 90 16.81 -9.09 -9.66
N ASN A 91 17.18 -10.08 -10.46
CA ASN A 91 17.11 -10.05 -11.92
C ASN A 91 16.01 -10.97 -12.46
N ASP A 92 15.22 -11.60 -11.57
CA ASP A 92 14.11 -12.47 -11.95
C ASP A 92 12.96 -11.64 -12.53
N GLY A 93 12.81 -11.69 -13.85
CA GLY A 93 11.79 -10.93 -14.58
C GLY A 93 10.35 -11.29 -14.21
N LYS A 94 10.08 -12.52 -13.74
CA LYS A 94 8.74 -12.92 -13.28
C LYS A 94 8.42 -12.25 -11.96
N VAL A 95 9.36 -12.30 -11.02
CA VAL A 95 9.24 -11.64 -9.72
C VAL A 95 9.04 -10.13 -9.89
N ILE A 96 9.88 -9.49 -10.71
CA ILE A 96 9.78 -8.05 -10.98
C ILE A 96 8.41 -7.69 -11.58
N SER A 97 7.94 -8.49 -12.55
CA SER A 97 6.65 -8.25 -13.19
C SER A 97 5.48 -8.46 -12.26
N ALA A 98 5.53 -9.49 -11.41
CA ALA A 98 4.48 -9.76 -10.43
C ALA A 98 4.40 -8.63 -9.39
N THR A 99 5.54 -8.19 -8.84
CA THR A 99 5.58 -7.06 -7.90
C THR A 99 5.03 -5.76 -8.51
N TYR A 100 5.37 -5.46 -9.76
CA TYR A 100 4.80 -4.30 -10.45
C TYR A 100 3.28 -4.44 -10.64
N ASN A 101 2.80 -5.61 -11.05
CA ASN A 101 1.38 -5.86 -11.24
C ASN A 101 0.60 -5.76 -9.92
N ASP A 102 1.19 -6.21 -8.82
CA ASP A 102 0.57 -6.10 -7.49
C ASP A 102 0.49 -4.64 -7.04
N PHE A 103 1.57 -3.86 -7.21
CA PHE A 103 1.57 -2.41 -7.00
C PHE A 103 0.49 -1.73 -7.85
N LYS A 104 0.44 -2.00 -9.16
CA LYS A 104 -0.56 -1.42 -10.07
C LYS A 104 -1.99 -1.75 -9.67
N ARG A 105 -2.22 -2.94 -9.11
CA ARG A 105 -3.53 -3.39 -8.67
C ARG A 105 -3.97 -2.77 -7.34
N LEU A 106 -3.02 -2.55 -6.43
CA LEU A 106 -3.32 -2.19 -5.03
C LEU A 106 -3.09 -0.70 -4.71
N MET A 107 -2.28 0.02 -5.48
CA MET A 107 -1.95 1.42 -5.18
C MET A 107 -3.16 2.35 -5.39
N PRO A 108 -3.69 2.99 -4.33
CA PRO A 108 -4.76 3.98 -4.49
C PRO A 108 -4.21 5.27 -5.12
N LEU A 109 -4.79 5.69 -6.25
CA LEU A 109 -4.38 6.89 -6.99
C LEU A 109 -4.58 8.20 -6.24
N ASP A 110 -5.42 8.21 -5.20
CA ASP A 110 -5.63 9.38 -4.35
C ASP A 110 -4.83 9.33 -3.03
N ALA A 111 -4.11 8.23 -2.80
CA ALA A 111 -3.40 7.93 -1.55
C ALA A 111 -4.26 8.08 -0.28
N GLU A 112 -5.60 8.04 -0.39
CA GLU A 112 -6.47 8.15 0.78
C GLU A 112 -6.59 6.79 1.48
N PRO A 113 -6.35 6.71 2.80
CA PRO A 113 -6.54 5.47 3.53
C PRO A 113 -8.02 5.06 3.54
N SER A 114 -8.28 3.77 3.34
CA SER A 114 -9.63 3.21 3.42
C SER A 114 -10.13 3.21 4.87
N ARG A 115 -11.24 3.91 5.14
CA ARG A 115 -11.92 3.85 6.45
C ARG A 115 -12.37 2.44 6.80
N ALA A 116 -13.06 1.76 5.88
CA ALA A 116 -13.51 0.38 6.09
C ALA A 116 -12.31 -0.57 6.32
N GLY A 117 -11.18 -0.33 5.63
CA GLY A 117 -9.95 -1.09 5.88
C GLY A 117 -9.37 -0.83 7.27
N ALA A 118 -9.42 0.42 7.75
CA ALA A 118 -8.96 0.76 9.09
C ALA A 118 -9.87 0.18 10.19
N GLU A 119 -11.19 0.15 9.97
CA GLU A 119 -12.15 -0.53 10.85
C GLU A 119 -11.81 -2.02 10.97
N ASN A 120 -11.64 -2.70 9.84
CA ASN A 120 -11.24 -4.11 9.80
C ASN A 120 -9.93 -4.38 10.57
N VAL A 121 -8.94 -3.48 10.46
CA VAL A 121 -7.68 -3.58 11.22
C VAL A 121 -7.94 -3.44 12.73
N ILE A 122 -8.72 -2.45 13.16
CA ILE A 122 -9.05 -2.24 14.59
C ILE A 122 -9.81 -3.44 15.15
N GLU A 123 -10.80 -3.95 14.42
CA GLU A 123 -11.58 -5.13 14.81
C GLU A 123 -10.70 -6.37 14.94
N GLN A 124 -9.81 -6.60 13.96
CA GLN A 124 -8.88 -7.73 14.00
C GLN A 124 -7.93 -7.63 15.19
N LEU A 125 -7.40 -6.44 15.49
CA LEU A 125 -6.54 -6.21 16.65
C LEU A 125 -7.28 -6.54 17.95
N GLN A 126 -8.53 -6.08 18.10
CA GLN A 126 -9.35 -6.41 19.25
C GLN A 126 -9.64 -7.92 19.35
N ALA A 127 -9.95 -8.57 18.23
CA ALA A 127 -10.24 -10.00 18.16
C ALA A 127 -9.05 -10.87 18.61
N ILE A 128 -7.81 -10.41 18.39
CA ILE A 128 -6.60 -11.09 18.86
C ILE A 128 -6.11 -10.61 20.23
N GLY A 129 -6.93 -9.82 20.94
CA GLY A 129 -6.65 -9.37 22.30
C GLY A 129 -5.67 -8.19 22.41
N ILE A 130 -5.38 -7.49 21.31
CA ILE A 130 -4.58 -6.26 21.35
C ILE A 130 -5.47 -5.10 21.78
N GLN A 131 -5.09 -4.43 22.87
CA GLN A 131 -5.76 -3.24 23.34
C GLN A 131 -5.50 -2.07 22.38
N VAL A 132 -6.57 -1.60 21.73
CA VAL A 132 -6.53 -0.37 20.92
C VAL A 132 -6.81 0.84 21.80
N GLY A 133 -6.11 1.95 21.55
CA GLY A 133 -6.25 3.16 22.36
C GLY A 133 -7.60 3.86 22.20
N SER A 134 -8.09 3.96 20.96
CA SER A 134 -9.38 4.53 20.60
C SER A 134 -10.10 3.63 19.60
N LYS A 135 -11.43 3.67 19.62
CA LYS A 135 -12.28 3.07 18.58
C LYS A 135 -12.73 4.09 17.54
N ASN A 136 -12.48 5.38 17.78
CA ASN A 136 -12.78 6.43 16.82
C ASN A 136 -11.66 6.50 15.78
N LEU A 137 -11.99 6.23 14.51
CA LEU A 137 -11.02 6.28 13.42
C LEU A 137 -10.39 7.65 13.24
N ASP A 138 -11.10 8.72 13.56
CA ASP A 138 -10.60 10.09 13.38
C ASP A 138 -9.42 10.41 14.32
N ASP A 139 -9.21 9.59 15.35
CA ASP A 139 -8.02 9.68 16.19
C ASP A 139 -6.75 9.16 15.47
N TYR A 140 -6.91 8.40 14.39
CA TYR A 140 -5.82 7.78 13.64
C TYR A 140 -5.73 8.28 12.20
N LEU A 141 -6.86 8.61 11.58
CA LEU A 141 -6.95 8.99 10.18
C LEU A 141 -7.17 10.49 10.04
N ASP A 142 -6.24 11.16 9.37
CA ASP A 142 -6.40 12.53 8.93
C ASP A 142 -6.23 12.65 7.42
N THR A 143 -7.33 12.91 6.73
CA THR A 143 -7.38 13.03 5.27
C THR A 143 -7.48 14.47 4.79
N ARG A 144 -7.37 15.47 5.68
CA ARG A 144 -7.63 16.89 5.35
C ARG A 144 -6.69 17.42 4.26
N ILE A 145 -5.44 16.98 4.21
CA ILE A 145 -4.51 17.36 3.13
C ILE A 145 -4.99 16.74 1.80
N ILE A 146 -5.28 15.44 1.77
CA ILE A 146 -5.79 14.75 0.58
C ILE A 146 -7.08 15.39 0.07
N GLN A 147 -8.02 15.69 0.95
CA GLN A 147 -9.28 16.35 0.60
C GLN A 147 -9.07 17.76 0.02
N ASN A 148 -8.07 18.50 0.50
CA ASN A 148 -7.69 19.78 -0.13
C ASN A 148 -7.15 19.57 -1.54
N LEU A 149 -6.26 18.60 -1.73
CA LEU A 149 -5.70 18.26 -3.05
C LEU A 149 -6.79 17.84 -4.05
N LYS A 150 -7.82 17.12 -3.59
CA LYS A 150 -9.00 16.78 -4.40
C LYS A 150 -9.72 18.03 -4.88
N ARG A 151 -9.99 18.97 -3.97
CA ARG A 151 -10.66 20.25 -4.29
C ARG A 151 -9.82 21.14 -5.22
N GLU A 152 -8.50 21.10 -5.11
CA GLU A 152 -7.57 21.82 -6.00
C GLU A 152 -7.45 21.20 -7.40
N GLY A 153 -8.08 20.04 -7.66
CA GLY A 153 -7.98 19.36 -8.95
C GLY A 153 -6.62 18.69 -9.20
N PHE A 154 -5.81 18.50 -8.16
CA PHE A 154 -4.44 17.96 -8.25
C PHE A 154 -4.41 16.57 -8.92
N PHE A 155 -5.29 15.65 -8.51
CA PHE A 155 -5.34 14.30 -9.06
C PHE A 155 -5.80 14.27 -10.52
N THR A 156 -6.74 15.16 -10.90
CA THR A 156 -7.17 15.30 -12.30
C THR A 156 -6.01 15.77 -13.17
N ALA A 157 -5.22 16.74 -12.70
CA ALA A 157 -4.03 17.21 -13.40
C ALA A 157 -3.00 16.09 -13.57
N LEU A 158 -2.74 15.28 -12.53
CA LEU A 158 -1.83 14.13 -12.62
C LEU A 158 -2.31 13.06 -13.60
N LYS A 159 -3.60 12.70 -13.59
CA LYS A 159 -4.17 11.76 -14.56
C LYS A 159 -3.92 12.21 -16.01
N GLN A 160 -4.13 13.50 -16.28
CA GLN A 160 -3.89 14.08 -17.60
C GLN A 160 -2.39 14.11 -17.96
N GLN A 161 -1.53 14.55 -17.03
CA GLN A 161 -0.09 14.68 -17.24
C GLN A 161 0.59 13.33 -17.51
N TYR A 162 0.19 12.29 -16.77
CA TYR A 162 0.82 10.96 -16.82
C TYR A 162 0.04 9.95 -17.67
N GLY A 163 -1.15 10.29 -18.17
CA GLY A 163 -1.97 9.38 -18.97
C GLY A 163 -2.50 8.15 -18.20
N VAL A 164 -2.62 8.26 -16.88
CA VAL A 164 -3.12 7.19 -16.00
C VAL A 164 -4.63 7.36 -15.85
N GLN A 165 -5.41 6.32 -16.18
CA GLN A 165 -6.88 6.32 -16.10
C GLN A 165 -7.37 5.80 -14.74
#